data_AF-A0A7M7RFI1-F1
#
_entry.id   AF-A0A7M7RFI1-F1
#
_cell.length_a   1.000
_cell.length_b   1.000
_cell.length_c   1.000
_cell.angle_alpha   90.00
_cell.angle_beta   90.00
_cell.angle_gamma   90.00
#
_symmetry.space_group_name_H-M   'P 1'
#
loop_
_entity.id
_entity.type
_entity.pdbx_description
1 polymer ?
#
loop_
_entity_poly.entity_id
_entity_poly.type
_entity_poly.pdbx_seq_one_letter_code
_entity_poly.pdbx_strand_id
1 'polypeptide(L)'
;MAELLLDPNIRIWVVLPIVFITFFVGIIRHYVSLLLASQKKVDLQKVGDSQALMRSRLLRENGRFLPRKSFIMRKHFFNDEETGFFKTQKREGPAQNPMTDPSMMTDMLKGNLTNILPMIVIGGWINWTFSGFVITKVPFPLTLRFKPMLQRGVELASLDASWVSSASWYFLNVFGLRSVYSLILGENNAADQARLMQQQMNQGMAMAPDPTKAFKGEWEALEIAEHRWAMQNVEEELIGRTPMPEDIYVKDKYI
;
A
#
# COMPACT_ATOMS: atom_id res chain seq x y z
N MET A 1 -37.06 9.92 19.83
CA MET A 1 -35.97 10.49 19.02
C MET A 1 -36.35 11.92 18.70
N ALA A 2 -35.68 12.91 19.30
CA ALA A 2 -35.97 14.31 18.97
C ALA A 2 -35.46 14.59 17.55
N GLU A 3 -36.38 14.89 16.63
CA GLU A 3 -36.03 15.44 15.32
C GLU A 3 -35.77 16.93 15.53
N LEU A 4 -34.50 17.34 15.42
CA LEU A 4 -34.17 18.76 15.40
C LEU A 4 -34.47 19.32 14.01
N LEU A 5 -35.20 20.42 13.98
CA LEU A 5 -35.32 21.24 12.79
C LEU A 5 -34.07 22.13 12.72
N LEU A 6 -33.25 21.91 11.70
CA LEU A 6 -32.05 22.70 11.43
C LEU A 6 -32.37 23.82 10.43
N ASP A 7 -31.67 24.95 10.53
CA ASP A 7 -31.76 26.03 9.56
C ASP A 7 -31.31 25.54 8.17
N PRO A 8 -32.15 25.64 7.12
CA PRO A 8 -31.78 25.32 5.74
C PRO A 8 -30.49 25.99 5.26
N ASN A 9 -30.15 27.17 5.78
CA ASN A 9 -28.92 27.89 5.42
C ASN A 9 -27.66 27.08 5.74
N ILE A 10 -27.66 26.26 6.81
CA ILE A 10 -26.52 25.43 7.21
C ILE A 10 -26.14 24.46 6.08
N ARG A 11 -27.12 23.97 5.31
CA ARG A 11 -26.88 23.08 4.17
C ARG A 11 -26.06 23.75 3.07
N ILE A 12 -26.41 24.99 2.74
CA ILE A 12 -25.80 25.70 1.60
C ILE A 12 -24.47 26.32 2.01
N TRP A 13 -24.37 26.84 3.23
CA TRP A 13 -23.20 27.60 3.68
C TRP A 13 -22.16 26.79 4.44
N VAL A 14 -22.50 25.58 4.90
CA VAL A 14 -21.57 24.76 5.69
C VAL A 14 -21.40 23.36 5.09
N VAL A 15 -22.49 22.63 4.82
CA VAL A 15 -22.39 21.26 4.29
C VAL A 15 -21.73 21.23 2.92
N LEU A 16 -22.27 21.96 1.94
CA LEU A 16 -21.74 21.97 0.57
C LEU A 16 -20.31 22.53 0.49
N PRO A 17 -19.96 23.66 1.15
CA PRO A 17 -18.60 24.18 1.09
C PRO A 17 -17.58 23.23 1.68
N ILE A 18 -17.89 22.50 2.77
CA ILE A 18 -16.98 21.49 3.33
C ILE A 18 -16.73 20.36 2.31
N VAL A 19 -17.77 19.89 1.61
CA VAL A 19 -17.61 18.88 0.54
C VAL A 19 -16.73 19.42 -0.58
N PHE A 20 -16.94 20.65 -1.05
CA PHE A 20 -16.12 21.25 -2.11
C PHE A 20 -14.66 21.44 -1.67
N ILE A 21 -14.43 21.97 -0.47
CA ILE A 21 -13.08 22.17 0.08
C ILE A 21 -12.36 20.83 0.19
N THR A 22 -13.01 19.81 0.78
CA THR A 22 -12.40 18.48 0.92
C THR A 22 -12.02 17.88 -0.43
N PHE A 23 -12.92 18.00 -1.43
CA PHE A 23 -12.71 17.50 -2.78
C PHE A 23 -11.51 18.15 -3.49
N PHE A 24 -11.49 19.48 -3.57
CA PHE A 24 -10.42 20.20 -4.25
C PHE A 24 -9.08 20.09 -3.53
N VAL A 25 -9.08 20.12 -2.20
CA VAL A 25 -7.82 19.91 -1.46
C VAL A 25 -7.28 18.51 -1.69
N GLY A 26 -8.13 17.48 -1.79
CA GLY A 26 -7.71 16.13 -2.15
C GLY A 26 -6.99 16.09 -3.49
N ILE A 27 -7.53 16.78 -4.50
CA ILE A 27 -6.93 16.89 -5.84
C ILE A 27 -5.61 17.67 -5.81
N ILE A 28 -5.59 18.84 -5.17
CA ILE A 28 -4.38 19.67 -5.06
C ILE A 28 -3.27 18.87 -4.37
N ARG A 29 -3.59 18.16 -3.28
CA ARG A 29 -2.65 17.31 -2.56
C ARG A 29 -2.06 16.23 -3.47
N HIS A 30 -2.88 15.58 -4.28
CA HIS A 30 -2.40 14.56 -5.23
C HIS A 30 -1.34 15.14 -6.18
N TYR A 31 -1.62 16.28 -6.80
CA TYR A 31 -0.65 16.93 -7.70
C TYR A 31 0.60 17.44 -6.98
N VAL A 32 0.46 18.03 -5.79
CA VAL A 32 1.60 18.47 -4.96
C VAL A 32 2.47 17.28 -4.58
N SER A 33 1.88 16.13 -4.25
CA SER A 33 2.62 14.90 -3.95
C SER A 33 3.37 14.37 -5.17
N LEU A 34 2.82 14.49 -6.38
CA LEU A 34 3.52 14.12 -7.62
C LEU A 34 4.70 15.05 -7.90
N LEU A 35 4.54 16.36 -7.65
CA LEU A 35 5.60 17.35 -7.83
C LEU A 35 6.72 17.20 -6.80
N LEU A 36 6.38 16.82 -5.56
CA LEU A 36 7.34 16.58 -4.47
C LEU A 36 7.96 15.18 -4.51
N ALA A 37 7.45 14.27 -5.36
CA ALA A 37 8.00 12.94 -5.50
C ALA A 37 9.41 13.02 -6.10
N SER A 38 10.42 12.92 -5.24
CA SER A 38 11.82 12.86 -5.66
C SER A 38 12.23 11.42 -5.94
N GLN A 39 12.87 11.20 -7.09
CA GLN A 39 13.58 9.96 -7.40
C GLN A 39 14.80 9.87 -6.47
N LYS A 40 14.73 9.02 -5.43
CA LYS A 40 15.88 8.79 -4.55
C LYS A 40 17.04 8.26 -5.38
N LYS A 41 18.25 8.78 -5.13
CA LYS A 41 19.47 8.23 -5.74
C LYS A 41 19.62 6.79 -5.30
N VAL A 42 19.48 5.90 -6.26
CA VAL A 42 19.55 4.46 -6.05
C VAL A 42 21.02 4.06 -5.99
N ASP A 43 21.40 3.37 -4.92
CA ASP A 43 22.71 2.74 -4.82
C ASP A 43 22.71 1.47 -5.67
N LEU A 44 23.58 1.43 -6.68
CA LEU A 44 23.71 0.29 -7.60
C LEU A 44 24.02 -1.02 -6.85
N GLN A 45 24.76 -0.94 -5.74
CA GLN A 45 25.08 -2.14 -4.96
C GLN A 45 23.83 -2.73 -4.30
N LYS A 46 23.01 -1.89 -3.66
CA LYS A 46 21.75 -2.33 -3.01
C LYS A 46 20.75 -2.90 -4.00
N VAL A 47 20.69 -2.35 -5.22
CA VAL A 47 19.83 -2.92 -6.28
C VAL A 47 20.36 -4.25 -6.77
N GLY A 48 21.67 -4.37 -6.99
CA GLY A 48 22.29 -5.64 -7.36
C GLY A 48 21.98 -6.75 -6.34
N ASP A 49 22.13 -6.43 -5.05
CA ASP A 49 21.84 -7.35 -3.95
C ASP A 49 20.35 -7.75 -3.89
N SER A 50 19.45 -6.78 -4.06
CA SER A 50 18.00 -7.03 -4.10
C SER A 50 17.59 -7.91 -5.30
N GLN A 51 18.16 -7.65 -6.47
CA GLN A 51 17.92 -8.46 -7.67
C GLN A 51 18.51 -9.88 -7.52
N ALA A 52 19.66 -10.03 -6.88
CA ALA A 52 20.25 -11.34 -6.60
C ALA A 52 19.37 -12.18 -5.66
N LEU A 53 18.84 -11.58 -4.59
CA LEU A 53 17.85 -12.21 -3.71
C LEU A 53 16.58 -12.60 -4.48
N MET A 54 16.04 -11.70 -5.30
CA MET A 54 14.85 -11.97 -6.11
C MET A 54 15.10 -13.12 -7.11
N ARG A 55 16.28 -13.16 -7.72
CA ARG A 55 16.69 -14.25 -8.62
C ARG A 55 16.77 -15.59 -7.90
N SER A 56 17.31 -15.62 -6.68
CA SER A 56 17.34 -16.83 -5.85
C SER A 56 15.93 -17.31 -5.48
N ARG A 57 15.04 -16.39 -5.09
CA ARG A 57 13.64 -16.72 -4.82
C ARG A 57 12.94 -17.30 -6.05
N LEU A 58 13.12 -16.69 -7.23
CA LEU A 58 12.58 -17.20 -8.48
C LEU A 58 13.15 -18.59 -8.83
N LEU A 59 14.43 -18.84 -8.55
CA LEU A 59 15.03 -20.16 -8.74
C LEU A 59 14.38 -21.19 -7.81
N ARG A 60 14.10 -20.84 -6.55
CA ARG A 60 13.43 -21.73 -5.60
C ARG A 60 11.98 -22.02 -5.97
N GLU A 61 11.22 -21.00 -6.37
CA GLU A 61 9.79 -21.13 -6.70
C GLU A 61 9.55 -21.74 -8.07
N ASN A 62 10.32 -21.31 -9.09
CA ASN A 62 10.10 -21.68 -10.49
C ASN A 62 11.21 -22.56 -11.09
N GLY A 63 12.17 -23.02 -10.28
CA GLY A 63 13.27 -23.89 -10.73
C GLY A 63 12.84 -25.24 -11.32
N ARG A 64 11.59 -25.65 -11.08
CA ARG A 64 10.97 -26.88 -11.62
C ARG A 64 10.93 -26.99 -13.14
N PHE A 65 11.03 -25.86 -13.85
CA PHE A 65 11.05 -25.80 -15.31
C PHE A 65 12.46 -25.85 -15.91
N LEU A 66 13.51 -25.75 -15.08
CA LEU A 66 14.91 -25.83 -15.53
C LEU A 66 15.45 -27.26 -15.43
N PRO A 67 16.24 -27.75 -16.40
CA PRO A 67 16.79 -29.11 -16.32
C PRO A 67 17.54 -29.31 -14.99
N ARG A 68 17.51 -30.52 -14.45
CA ARG A 68 18.10 -30.83 -13.14
C ARG A 68 19.55 -30.35 -13.01
N LYS A 69 20.37 -30.59 -14.05
CA LYS A 69 21.77 -30.10 -14.12
C LYS A 69 21.85 -28.57 -14.01
N SER A 70 21.00 -27.86 -14.74
CA SER A 70 20.95 -26.40 -14.78
C SER A 70 20.47 -25.78 -13.47
N PHE A 71 19.55 -26.46 -12.76
CA PHE A 71 19.11 -26.05 -11.42
C PHE A 71 20.24 -26.24 -10.39
N ILE A 72 20.87 -27.42 -10.35
CA ILE A 72 21.96 -27.71 -9.42
C ILE A 72 23.14 -26.75 -9.61
N MET A 73 23.53 -26.47 -10.86
CA MET A 73 24.60 -25.51 -11.17
C MET A 73 24.29 -24.10 -10.62
N ARG A 74 23.03 -23.65 -10.73
CA ARG A 74 22.61 -22.34 -10.21
C ARG A 74 22.48 -22.34 -8.68
N LYS A 75 22.00 -23.44 -8.09
CA LYS A 75 21.98 -23.64 -6.64
C LYS A 75 23.41 -23.58 -6.08
N HIS A 76 24.36 -24.27 -6.71
CA HIS A 76 25.77 -24.26 -6.34
C HIS A 76 26.36 -22.84 -6.41
N PHE A 77 26.08 -22.07 -7.46
CA PHE A 77 26.55 -20.68 -7.57
C PHE A 77 26.13 -19.79 -6.39
N PHE A 78 24.94 -20.03 -5.82
CA PHE A 78 24.43 -19.26 -4.68
C PHE A 78 24.86 -19.83 -3.32
N ASN A 79 24.86 -21.16 -3.18
CA ASN A 79 25.01 -21.84 -1.89
C ASN A 79 26.39 -22.44 -1.60
N ASP A 80 27.31 -22.43 -2.56
CA ASP A 80 28.64 -22.99 -2.35
C ASP A 80 29.34 -22.39 -1.12
N GLU A 81 30.09 -23.23 -0.40
CA GLU A 81 30.63 -22.86 0.90
C GLU A 81 31.77 -21.85 0.81
N GLU A 82 32.57 -21.93 -0.27
CA GLU A 82 33.73 -21.07 -0.49
C GLU A 82 33.46 -19.95 -1.51
N THR A 83 32.73 -20.25 -2.60
CA THR A 83 32.50 -19.30 -3.71
C THR A 83 31.06 -18.78 -3.82
N GLY A 84 30.16 -19.26 -2.96
CA GLY A 84 28.74 -18.92 -3.03
C GLY A 84 28.47 -17.44 -2.80
N PHE A 85 27.69 -16.83 -3.69
CA PHE A 85 27.36 -15.40 -3.64
C PHE A 85 26.88 -14.93 -2.25
N PHE A 86 26.08 -15.74 -1.56
CA PHE A 86 25.52 -15.39 -0.24
C PHE A 86 26.50 -15.51 0.94
N LYS A 87 27.59 -16.28 0.80
CA LYS A 87 28.64 -16.40 1.82
C LYS A 87 29.81 -15.44 1.56
N THR A 88 30.19 -15.22 0.30
CA THR A 88 31.34 -14.37 -0.07
C THR A 88 31.02 -12.88 0.10
N GLN A 89 29.79 -12.46 -0.18
CA GLN A 89 29.39 -11.05 -0.05
C GLN A 89 28.92 -10.71 1.37
N LYS A 90 29.87 -10.61 2.31
CA LYS A 90 29.62 -10.01 3.62
C LYS A 90 29.52 -8.49 3.44
N ARG A 91 28.29 -7.99 3.29
CA ARG A 91 28.01 -6.56 3.35
C ARG A 91 27.92 -6.16 4.82
N GLU A 92 28.66 -5.13 5.24
CA GLU A 92 28.41 -4.54 6.55
C GLU A 92 26.95 -4.07 6.56
N GLY A 93 26.12 -4.74 7.37
CA GLY A 93 24.75 -4.34 7.57
C GLY A 93 24.74 -2.89 8.05
N PRO A 94 23.82 -2.03 7.57
CA PRO A 94 23.60 -0.77 8.25
C PRO A 94 23.35 -1.11 9.72
N ALA A 95 24.15 -0.50 10.61
CA ALA A 95 24.24 -0.86 12.02
C ALA A 95 22.87 -1.21 12.60
N GLN A 96 22.83 -2.27 13.40
CA GLN A 96 21.68 -3.03 13.89
C GLN A 96 20.63 -2.23 14.70
N ASN A 97 20.66 -0.91 14.66
CA ASN A 97 19.71 -0.02 15.28
C ASN A 97 19.05 0.89 14.22
N PRO A 98 17.74 0.73 13.98
CA PRO A 98 16.93 1.71 13.25
C PRO A 98 16.96 3.14 13.85
N MET A 99 17.55 3.29 15.04
CA MET A 99 17.75 4.56 15.74
C MET A 99 19.04 5.30 15.36
N THR A 100 20.00 4.63 14.69
CA THR A 100 21.31 5.24 14.36
C THR A 100 21.38 5.87 12.98
N ASP A 101 20.37 5.67 12.13
CA ASP A 101 20.24 6.41 10.87
C ASP A 101 18.98 7.29 10.88
N PRO A 102 19.05 8.50 11.50
CA PRO A 102 17.95 9.44 11.54
C PRO A 102 17.38 9.76 10.17
N SER A 103 18.11 9.55 9.08
CA SER A 103 17.69 9.92 7.72
C SER A 103 16.57 9.02 7.17
N MET A 104 16.66 7.71 7.34
CA MET A 104 15.69 6.73 6.80
C MET A 104 14.36 6.74 7.57
N MET A 105 14.42 6.82 8.90
CA MET A 105 13.23 6.99 9.74
C MET A 105 12.59 8.35 9.48
N THR A 106 13.40 9.40 9.32
CA THR A 106 12.89 10.74 8.98
C THR A 106 12.22 10.74 7.62
N ASP A 107 12.70 10.01 6.62
CA ASP A 107 12.05 9.96 5.30
C ASP A 107 10.69 9.24 5.34
N MET A 108 10.58 8.16 6.11
CA MET A 108 9.32 7.45 6.31
C MET A 108 8.32 8.27 7.13
N LEU A 109 8.80 8.89 8.21
CA LEU A 109 7.99 9.79 9.04
C LEU A 109 7.58 11.03 8.25
N LYS A 110 8.48 11.63 7.47
CA LYS A 110 8.17 12.76 6.58
C LYS A 110 7.08 12.35 5.59
N GLY A 111 7.19 11.19 4.95
CA GLY A 111 6.16 10.69 4.04
C GLY A 111 4.79 10.51 4.71
N ASN A 112 4.74 10.03 5.95
CA ASN A 112 3.47 9.88 6.68
C ASN A 112 2.95 11.23 7.23
N LEU A 113 3.84 12.10 7.70
CA LEU A 113 3.52 13.43 8.24
C LEU A 113 3.05 14.39 7.15
N THR A 114 3.68 14.43 5.98
CA THR A 114 3.22 15.24 4.85
C THR A 114 1.84 14.81 4.36
N ASN A 115 1.48 13.56 4.60
CA ASN A 115 0.18 12.99 4.28
C ASN A 115 -0.89 13.25 5.37
N ILE A 116 -0.53 13.22 6.65
CA ILE A 116 -1.49 13.40 7.77
C ILE A 116 -1.68 14.87 8.13
N LEU A 117 -0.61 15.67 8.09
CA LEU A 117 -0.61 17.04 8.59
C LEU A 117 -1.64 17.94 7.90
N PRO A 118 -1.79 17.95 6.54
CA PRO A 118 -2.78 18.80 5.89
C PRO A 118 -4.21 18.45 6.33
N MET A 119 -4.50 17.16 6.54
CA MET A 119 -5.82 16.69 6.96
C MET A 119 -6.19 17.22 8.35
N ILE A 120 -5.25 17.17 9.30
CA ILE A 120 -5.45 17.64 10.67
C ILE A 120 -5.56 19.17 10.70
N VAL A 121 -4.70 19.89 9.98
CA VAL A 121 -4.70 21.36 9.95
C VAL A 121 -6.04 21.88 9.42
N ILE A 122 -6.55 21.31 8.33
CA ILE A 122 -7.84 21.71 7.76
C ILE A 122 -9.01 21.32 8.66
N GLY A 123 -8.97 20.13 9.27
CA GLY A 123 -9.98 19.71 10.24
C GLY A 123 -10.02 20.62 11.48
N GLY A 124 -8.85 21.08 11.93
CA GLY A 124 -8.71 22.07 12.99
C GLY A 124 -9.29 23.44 12.60
N TRP A 125 -8.99 23.90 11.39
CA TRP A 125 -9.51 25.15 10.84
C TRP A 125 -11.04 25.11 10.68
N ILE A 126 -11.59 24.04 10.10
CA ILE A 126 -13.05 23.83 9.98
C ILE A 126 -13.71 23.82 11.36
N ASN A 127 -13.11 23.14 12.34
CA ASN A 127 -13.63 23.13 13.70
C ASN A 127 -13.62 24.52 14.34
N TRP A 128 -12.64 25.37 14.02
CA TRP A 128 -12.57 26.73 14.54
C TRP A 128 -13.58 27.66 13.85
N THR A 129 -13.69 27.59 12.52
CA THR A 129 -14.59 28.44 11.72
C THR A 129 -16.06 28.06 11.84
N PHE A 130 -16.37 26.77 11.94
CA PHE A 130 -17.74 26.24 12.00
C PHE A 130 -18.01 25.52 13.32
N SER A 131 -17.68 26.16 14.44
CA SER A 131 -17.99 25.68 15.80
C SER A 131 -19.37 26.14 16.28
N GLY A 132 -19.93 25.49 17.31
CA GLY A 132 -21.09 25.99 18.04
C GLY A 132 -22.46 25.48 17.56
N PHE A 133 -22.52 24.68 16.49
CA PHE A 133 -23.77 24.16 15.96
C PHE A 133 -23.64 22.73 15.41
N VAL A 134 -24.79 22.07 15.29
CA VAL A 134 -24.95 20.74 14.70
C VAL A 134 -25.28 20.87 13.22
N ILE A 135 -24.75 19.98 12.38
CA ILE A 135 -24.89 20.10 10.92
C ILE A 135 -25.81 19.05 10.33
N THR A 136 -25.60 17.79 10.70
CA THR A 136 -26.32 16.68 10.09
C THR A 136 -26.48 15.53 11.08
N LYS A 137 -27.44 14.67 10.78
CA LYS A 137 -27.70 13.43 11.50
C LYS A 137 -27.25 12.27 10.62
N VAL A 138 -26.43 11.40 11.19
CA VAL A 138 -25.98 10.18 10.52
C VAL A 138 -27.08 9.12 10.62
N PRO A 139 -27.39 8.35 9.55
CA PRO A 139 -28.54 7.44 9.52
C PRO A 139 -28.33 6.11 10.27
N PHE A 140 -27.24 5.97 11.03
CA PHE A 140 -26.91 4.79 11.80
C PHE A 140 -26.58 5.16 13.25
N PRO A 141 -26.94 4.30 14.23
CA PRO A 141 -26.68 4.57 15.64
C PRO A 141 -25.18 4.53 15.94
N LEU A 142 -24.71 5.52 16.69
CA LEU A 142 -23.31 5.65 17.11
C LEU A 142 -23.18 5.43 18.62
N THR A 143 -22.07 4.86 19.07
CA THR A 143 -21.86 4.63 20.51
C THR A 143 -21.54 5.94 21.23
N LEU A 144 -22.00 6.05 22.48
CA LEU A 144 -21.84 7.27 23.29
C LEU A 144 -20.37 7.66 23.53
N ARG A 145 -19.44 6.70 23.43
CA ARG A 145 -17.99 6.95 23.60
C ARG A 145 -17.40 7.82 22.49
N PHE A 146 -18.01 7.84 21.30
CA PHE A 146 -17.59 8.72 20.21
C PHE A 146 -18.16 10.14 20.31
N LYS A 147 -19.14 10.37 21.18
CA LYS A 147 -19.81 11.67 21.36
C LYS A 147 -18.85 12.85 21.54
N PRO A 148 -17.85 12.84 22.46
CA PRO A 148 -16.93 13.98 22.62
C PRO A 148 -16.10 14.27 21.37
N MET A 149 -15.85 13.26 20.53
CA MET A 149 -15.15 13.43 19.25
C MET A 149 -16.08 13.96 18.16
N LEU A 150 -17.34 13.48 18.14
CA LEU A 150 -18.31 13.77 17.08
C LEU A 150 -19.04 15.10 17.25
N GLN A 151 -19.11 15.59 18.49
CA GLN A 151 -19.82 16.81 18.87
C GLN A 151 -18.86 17.86 19.43
N ARG A 152 -17.61 17.84 18.95
CA ARG A 152 -16.63 18.85 19.35
C ARG A 152 -17.15 20.24 18.98
N GLY A 153 -17.26 21.12 19.98
CA GLY A 153 -17.83 22.46 19.84
C GLY A 153 -19.34 22.57 20.10
N VAL A 154 -20.00 21.52 20.60
CA VAL A 154 -21.43 21.54 21.00
C VAL A 154 -21.57 21.11 22.46
N GLU A 155 -22.13 21.98 23.31
CA GLU A 155 -22.21 21.77 24.76
C GLU A 155 -23.51 21.08 25.22
N LEU A 156 -24.07 20.16 24.42
CA LEU A 156 -25.35 19.49 24.71
C LEU A 156 -25.14 18.03 25.17
N ALA A 157 -25.03 17.84 26.49
CA ALA A 157 -24.79 16.53 27.11
C ALA A 157 -25.93 15.51 26.89
N SER A 158 -27.16 15.96 26.60
CA SER A 158 -28.33 15.11 26.34
C SER A 158 -28.56 14.75 24.87
N LEU A 159 -27.84 15.38 23.94
CA LEU A 159 -28.02 15.14 22.50
C LEU A 159 -27.56 13.73 22.10
N ASP A 160 -28.29 13.08 21.19
CA ASP A 160 -27.88 11.78 20.66
C ASP A 160 -26.57 11.87 19.86
N ALA A 161 -25.71 10.84 19.94
CA ALA A 161 -24.40 10.79 19.27
C ALA A 161 -24.49 10.74 17.74
N SER A 162 -25.69 10.45 17.20
CA SER A 162 -25.98 10.47 15.75
C SER A 162 -25.90 11.87 15.14
N TRP A 163 -26.04 12.92 15.95
CA TRP A 163 -25.89 14.32 15.52
C TRP A 163 -24.42 14.72 15.54
N VAL A 164 -23.92 15.20 14.41
CA VAL A 164 -22.49 15.46 14.20
C VAL A 164 -22.17 16.93 13.94
N SER A 165 -20.98 17.35 14.35
CA SER A 165 -20.44 18.69 14.09
C SER A 165 -19.76 18.80 12.72
N SER A 166 -19.33 20.02 12.38
CA SER A 166 -18.54 20.37 11.18
C SER A 166 -17.28 19.53 11.02
N ALA A 167 -16.50 19.35 12.09
CA ALA A 167 -15.26 18.60 12.06
C ALA A 167 -15.50 17.14 11.70
N SER A 168 -16.54 16.53 12.25
CA SER A 168 -16.89 15.13 11.98
C SER A 168 -17.45 14.94 10.58
N TRP A 169 -18.24 15.89 10.08
CA TRP A 169 -18.66 15.91 8.67
C TRP A 169 -17.46 16.00 7.72
N TYR A 170 -16.47 16.85 8.03
CA TYR A 170 -15.22 16.92 7.28
C TYR A 170 -14.48 15.57 7.26
N PHE A 171 -14.27 14.94 8.43
CA PHE A 171 -13.59 13.65 8.50
C PHE A 171 -14.34 12.55 7.72
N LEU A 172 -15.67 12.54 7.79
CA LEU A 172 -16.49 11.64 6.99
C LEU A 172 -16.24 11.83 5.50
N ASN A 173 -16.22 13.08 5.01
CA ASN A 173 -15.92 13.38 3.61
C ASN A 173 -14.49 12.97 3.22
N VAL A 174 -13.49 13.22 4.07
CA VAL A 174 -12.11 12.80 3.76
C VAL A 174 -12.00 11.29 3.60
N PHE A 175 -12.66 10.50 4.45
CA PHE A 175 -12.66 9.04 4.34
C PHE A 175 -13.53 8.53 3.19
N GLY A 176 -14.69 9.15 2.95
CA GLY A 176 -15.64 8.74 1.92
C GLY A 176 -15.24 9.08 0.49
N LEU A 177 -14.59 10.24 0.28
CA LEU A 177 -14.18 10.70 -1.05
C LEU A 177 -12.96 9.96 -1.60
N ARG A 178 -12.33 9.09 -0.82
CA ARG A 178 -11.15 8.33 -1.26
C ARG A 178 -11.41 7.45 -2.47
N SER A 179 -12.52 6.72 -2.49
CA SER A 179 -12.90 5.88 -3.64
C SER A 179 -13.19 6.73 -4.88
N VAL A 180 -13.80 7.91 -4.67
CA VAL A 180 -14.07 8.89 -5.73
C VAL A 180 -12.76 9.41 -6.33
N TYR A 181 -11.76 9.74 -5.51
CA TYR A 181 -10.44 10.12 -6.00
C TYR A 181 -9.76 9.00 -6.80
N SER A 182 -9.88 7.74 -6.36
CA SER A 182 -9.33 6.61 -7.10
C SER A 182 -10.00 6.43 -8.47
N LEU A 183 -11.29 6.75 -8.59
CA LEU A 183 -12.02 6.65 -9.85
C LEU A 183 -11.67 7.79 -10.82
N ILE A 184 -11.46 9.01 -10.30
CA ILE A 184 -11.14 10.19 -11.11
C ILE A 184 -9.65 10.22 -11.51
N LEU A 185 -8.75 9.87 -10.59
CA LEU A 185 -7.29 10.00 -10.75
C LEU A 185 -6.61 8.67 -11.14
N GLY A 186 -7.34 7.55 -11.13
CA GLY A 186 -6.82 6.22 -11.45
C GLY A 186 -5.98 5.57 -10.35
N GLU A 187 -5.35 4.42 -10.66
CA GLU A 187 -4.60 3.59 -9.69
C GLU A 187 -3.34 4.26 -9.11
N ASN A 188 -2.87 5.36 -9.72
CA ASN A 188 -1.73 6.14 -9.25
C ASN A 188 -2.11 7.19 -8.19
N ASN A 189 -3.26 7.03 -7.52
CA ASN A 189 -3.65 7.95 -6.46
C ASN A 189 -2.69 7.87 -5.26
N ALA A 190 -1.65 8.69 -5.28
CA ALA A 190 -0.67 8.84 -4.21
C ALA A 190 -1.30 9.32 -2.87
N ALA A 191 -2.56 9.78 -2.88
CA ALA A 191 -3.31 10.14 -1.68
C ALA A 191 -4.01 8.95 -1.02
N ASP A 192 -3.92 7.75 -1.58
CA ASP A 192 -4.54 6.54 -1.02
C ASP A 192 -3.79 6.04 0.24
N GLN A 193 -4.18 6.62 1.38
CA GLN A 193 -3.53 6.43 2.67
C GLN A 193 -3.74 5.04 3.27
N ALA A 194 -4.84 4.32 2.98
CA ALA A 194 -4.99 2.96 3.55
C ALA A 194 -4.29 1.89 2.72
N ARG A 195 -4.03 2.10 1.42
CA ARG A 195 -3.03 1.27 0.72
C ARG A 195 -1.66 1.45 1.35
N LEU A 196 -1.25 2.70 1.65
CA LEU A 196 0.02 2.99 2.32
C LEU A 196 0.07 2.45 3.76
N MET A 197 -0.99 2.58 4.55
CA MET A 197 -1.03 2.05 5.93
C MET A 197 -1.11 0.53 5.96
N GLN A 198 -1.87 -0.10 5.05
CA GLN A 198 -1.90 -1.54 4.87
C GLN A 198 -0.55 -2.04 4.33
N GLN A 199 0.09 -1.32 3.40
CA GLN A 199 1.47 -1.58 3.00
C GLN A 199 2.43 -1.40 4.15
N GLN A 200 2.26 -0.41 5.03
CA GLN A 200 3.16 -0.13 6.14
C GLN A 200 2.97 -1.13 7.28
N MET A 201 1.77 -1.69 7.47
CA MET A 201 1.54 -2.77 8.42
C MET A 201 2.03 -4.11 7.85
N ASN A 202 1.87 -4.32 6.54
CA ASN A 202 2.43 -5.48 5.84
C ASN A 202 3.96 -5.37 5.63
N GLN A 203 4.51 -4.15 5.61
CA GLN A 203 5.95 -3.84 5.61
C GLN A 203 6.51 -3.60 7.01
N GLY A 204 5.69 -3.53 8.06
CA GLY A 204 6.15 -3.57 9.46
C GLY A 204 6.76 -4.93 9.81
N MET A 205 6.44 -5.96 9.01
CA MET A 205 7.10 -7.27 8.97
C MET A 205 8.23 -7.35 7.92
N ALA A 206 8.44 -6.30 7.13
CA ALA A 206 9.48 -6.18 6.12
C ALA A 206 10.22 -4.84 6.27
N MET A 207 10.65 -4.51 7.50
CA MET A 207 11.87 -3.70 7.65
C MET A 207 12.90 -4.38 6.78
N ALA A 208 13.42 -3.67 5.76
CA ALA A 208 14.41 -4.19 4.82
C ALA A 208 15.42 -5.01 5.63
N PRO A 209 15.37 -6.36 5.55
CA PRO A 209 16.19 -7.18 6.41
C PRO A 209 17.62 -6.76 6.13
N ASP A 210 18.39 -6.61 7.20
CA ASP A 210 19.83 -6.48 7.12
C ASP A 210 20.33 -7.42 6.00
N PRO A 211 21.00 -6.92 4.93
CA PRO A 211 21.34 -7.72 3.76
C PRO A 211 22.01 -9.04 4.15
N THR A 212 22.80 -9.04 5.22
CA THR A 212 23.46 -10.24 5.75
C THR A 212 22.48 -11.27 6.29
N LYS A 213 21.44 -10.84 7.02
CA LYS A 213 20.37 -11.74 7.50
C LYS A 213 19.49 -12.22 6.36
N ALA A 214 19.23 -11.36 5.37
CA ALA A 214 18.48 -11.72 4.17
C ALA A 214 19.22 -12.78 3.35
N PHE A 215 20.53 -12.62 3.13
CA PHE A 215 21.38 -13.59 2.43
C PHE A 215 21.46 -14.91 3.18
N LYS A 216 21.63 -14.88 4.51
CA LYS A 216 21.64 -16.10 5.32
C LYS A 216 20.30 -16.85 5.23
N GLY A 217 19.18 -16.13 5.34
CA GLY A 217 17.85 -16.74 5.25
C GLY A 217 17.56 -17.36 3.87
N GLU A 218 17.94 -16.70 2.78
CA GLU A 218 17.79 -17.29 1.45
C GLU A 218 18.80 -18.41 1.18
N TRP A 219 20.01 -18.37 1.75
CA TRP A 219 20.96 -19.49 1.67
C TRP A 219 20.39 -20.76 2.30
N GLU A 220 19.86 -20.65 3.53
CA GLU A 220 19.22 -21.76 4.25
C GLU A 220 17.98 -22.27 3.48
N ALA A 221 17.15 -21.35 2.97
CA ALA A 221 15.94 -21.72 2.22
C ALA A 221 16.27 -22.40 0.87
N LEU A 222 17.32 -21.94 0.18
CA LEU A 222 17.76 -22.55 -1.08
C LEU A 222 18.45 -23.90 -0.84
N GLU A 223 19.05 -24.11 0.33
CA GLU A 223 19.69 -25.37 0.68
C GLU A 223 18.67 -26.50 0.82
N ILE A 224 17.52 -26.20 1.40
CA ILE A 224 16.38 -27.12 1.54
C ILE A 224 15.65 -27.33 0.19
N ALA A 225 15.85 -26.44 -0.80
CA ALA A 225 15.14 -26.53 -2.07
C ALA A 225 15.60 -27.74 -2.90
N GLU A 226 14.65 -28.61 -3.23
CA GLU A 226 14.84 -29.77 -4.09
C GLU A 226 14.32 -29.53 -5.50
N HIS A 227 14.96 -30.17 -6.48
CA HIS A 227 14.53 -30.11 -7.87
C HIS A 227 13.45 -31.14 -8.14
N ARG A 228 12.22 -30.68 -8.36
CA ARG A 228 11.12 -31.49 -8.91
C ARG A 228 10.88 -31.08 -10.36
N TRP A 229 11.23 -31.95 -11.30
CA TRP A 229 11.05 -31.68 -12.72
C TRP A 229 9.57 -31.72 -13.09
N ALA A 230 9.03 -30.61 -13.56
CA ALA A 230 7.61 -30.53 -13.93
C ALA A 230 7.30 -31.20 -15.28
N MET A 231 8.26 -31.22 -16.21
CA MET A 231 8.10 -31.73 -17.58
C MET A 231 8.48 -33.22 -17.71
N GLN A 232 8.19 -34.02 -16.70
CA GLN A 232 8.59 -35.43 -16.65
C GLN A 232 7.62 -36.34 -17.42
N ASN A 233 6.33 -35.99 -17.40
CA ASN A 233 5.24 -36.73 -18.04
C ASN A 233 4.53 -35.87 -19.10
N VAL A 234 5.21 -34.86 -19.63
CA VAL A 234 4.59 -33.88 -20.55
C VAL A 234 4.24 -34.53 -21.88
N GLU A 235 5.02 -35.51 -22.32
CA GLU A 235 4.78 -36.30 -23.53
C GLU A 235 3.51 -37.14 -23.40
N GLU A 236 3.30 -37.80 -22.26
CA GLU A 236 2.10 -38.57 -21.99
C GLU A 236 0.86 -37.68 -21.88
N GLU A 237 0.97 -36.51 -21.22
CA GLU A 237 -0.11 -35.54 -21.12
C GLU A 237 -0.48 -34.93 -22.48
N LEU A 238 0.52 -34.68 -23.34
CA LEU A 238 0.33 -34.14 -24.68
C LEU A 238 -0.33 -35.17 -25.62
N ILE A 239 0.05 -36.45 -25.52
CA ILE A 239 -0.54 -37.52 -26.33
C ILE A 239 -1.94 -37.89 -25.81
N GLY A 240 -2.15 -37.86 -24.48
CA GLY A 240 -3.42 -38.18 -23.84
C GLY A 240 -4.50 -37.09 -24.02
N ARG A 241 -4.10 -35.88 -24.42
CA ARG A 241 -5.02 -34.82 -24.82
C ARG A 241 -5.07 -34.73 -26.33
N THR A 242 -6.24 -34.91 -26.92
CA THR A 242 -6.47 -34.53 -28.31
C THR A 242 -6.17 -33.04 -28.44
N PRO A 243 -5.23 -32.61 -29.30
CA PRO A 243 -5.07 -31.18 -29.56
C PRO A 243 -6.42 -30.69 -30.07
N MET A 244 -7.01 -29.69 -29.42
CA MET A 244 -8.14 -28.96 -29.98
C MET A 244 -7.52 -27.88 -30.86
N PRO A 245 -7.44 -28.06 -32.20
CA PRO A 245 -7.10 -26.96 -33.06
C PRO A 245 -8.23 -25.93 -32.92
N GLU A 246 -7.96 -24.81 -32.24
CA GLU A 246 -8.77 -23.62 -32.44
C GLU A 246 -8.59 -23.21 -33.90
N ASP A 247 -9.64 -23.42 -34.70
CA ASP A 247 -9.89 -22.80 -36.00
C ASP A 247 -8.66 -22.57 -36.89
N ILE A 248 -8.06 -23.67 -37.38
CA ILE A 248 -7.19 -23.60 -38.57
C ILE A 248 -8.11 -23.40 -39.78
N TYR A 249 -8.53 -22.16 -40.04
CA TYR A 249 -9.17 -21.79 -41.30
C TYR A 249 -8.16 -21.95 -42.44
N VAL A 250 -8.09 -23.15 -43.01
CA VAL A 250 -7.49 -23.35 -44.33
C VAL A 250 -8.41 -22.62 -45.31
N LYS A 251 -8.05 -21.39 -45.68
CA LYS A 251 -8.65 -20.72 -46.84
C LYS A 251 -8.30 -21.57 -48.05
N ASP A 252 -9.21 -22.44 -48.47
CA ASP A 252 -9.17 -23.06 -49.78
C ASP A 252 -9.16 -21.95 -50.82
N LYS A 253 -7.98 -21.73 -51.38
CA LYS A 253 -7.67 -20.66 -52.32
C LYS A 253 -7.92 -21.15 -53.73
N TYR A 254 -9.10 -21.69 -54.01
CA TYR A 254 -9.57 -22.01 -55.37
C TYR A 254 -11.10 -21.92 -55.46
N ILE A 255 -11.58 -20.71 -55.76
CA ILE A 255 -12.75 -20.48 -56.63
C ILE A 255 -12.32 -19.40 -57.63
#